data_AF-A0A658NIE4-F1
#
_entry.id   AF-A0A658NIE4-F1
#
_cell.length_a   1.000
_cell.length_b   1.000
_cell.length_c   1.000
_cell.angle_alpha   90.00
_cell.angle_beta   90.00
_cell.angle_gamma   90.00
#
_symmetry.space_group_name_H-M   'P 1'
#
loop_
_entity.id
_entity.type
_entity.pdbx_description
1 polymer ?
#
loop_
_entity_poly.entity_id
_entity_poly.type
_entity_poly.pdbx_seq_one_letter_code
_entity_poly.pdbx_strand_id
1 'polypeptide(L)' 'MAKKSMVVKNQRPAKFSTQAYTRCERCGRPHSVYRKFKLCR' A
#
# COMPACT_ATOMS: atom_id res chain seq x y z
N MET A 1 -10.06 -2.04 -8.74
CA MET A 1 -9.39 -3.08 -7.92
C MET A 1 -7.89 -2.89 -7.96
N ALA A 2 -7.17 -3.20 -6.88
CA ALA A 2 -5.72 -3.06 -6.86
C ALA A 2 -5.04 -4.12 -7.74
N LYS A 3 -4.07 -3.70 -8.56
CA LYS A 3 -3.25 -4.63 -9.35
C LYS A 3 -2.44 -5.52 -8.40
N LYS A 4 -2.62 -6.84 -8.47
CA LYS A 4 -1.95 -7.83 -7.60
C LYS A 4 -0.43 -7.64 -7.59
N SER A 5 0.18 -7.39 -8.75
CA SER A 5 1.63 -7.14 -8.86
C SER A 5 2.10 -5.92 -8.06
N MET A 6 1.27 -4.88 -7.94
CA MET A 6 1.61 -3.66 -7.20
C MET A 6 1.48 -3.84 -5.69
N VAL A 7 0.56 -4.72 -5.25
CA VAL A 7 0.44 -5.09 -3.83
C VAL A 7 1.67 -5.88 -3.40
N VAL A 8 2.06 -6.90 -4.18
CA VAL A 8 3.27 -7.70 -3.93
C VAL A 8 4.53 -6.83 -3.96
N LYS A 9 4.63 -5.89 -4.90
CA LYS A 9 5.77 -4.93 -4.93
C LYS A 9 5.87 -4.11 -3.64
N ASN A 10 4.74 -3.71 -3.05
CA ASN A 10 4.72 -2.92 -1.82
C ASN A 10 5.03 -3.72 -0.54
N GLN A 11 4.81 -5.04 -0.58
CA GLN A 11 5.17 -5.94 0.53
C GLN A 11 6.66 -6.26 0.55
N ARG A 12 7.36 -6.10 -0.59
CA ARG A 12 8.81 -6.28 -0.67
C ARG A 12 9.53 -5.11 -0.01
N PRO A 13 10.70 -5.35 0.60
CA PRO A 13 11.52 -4.27 1.14
C PRO A 13 11.89 -3.29 0.03
N ALA A 14 11.66 -2.01 0.27
CA ALA A 14 12.04 -0.95 -0.66
C ALA A 14 13.56 -0.75 -0.64
N LYS A 15 14.16 -0.46 -1.81
CA LYS A 15 15.59 -0.16 -1.91
C LYS A 15 15.96 1.12 -1.16
N PHE A 16 15.04 2.09 -1.14
CA PHE A 16 15.18 3.36 -0.44
C PHE A 16 13.93 3.63 0.40
N SER A 17 14.10 4.22 1.59
CA SER A 17 13.00 4.51 2.52
C SER A 17 11.94 5.44 1.91
N THR A 18 12.34 6.34 1.00
CA THR A 18 11.45 7.27 0.28
C THR A 18 10.48 6.57 -0.68
N GLN A 19 10.77 5.32 -1.07
CA GLN A 19 9.92 4.55 -1.99
C GLN A 19 8.81 3.78 -1.27
N ALA A 20 8.82 3.71 0.07
CA ALA A 20 7.78 3.05 0.83
C ALA A 20 6.50 3.90 0.82
N TYR A 21 5.40 3.33 0.34
CA TYR A 21 4.11 3.99 0.33
C TYR A 21 3.03 3.10 0.97
N THR A 22 1.97 3.72 1.49
CA THR A 22 0.91 3.01 2.19
C THR A 22 -0.16 2.52 1.22
N ARG A 23 -0.64 1.31 1.43
CA ARG A 23 -1.79 0.74 0.72
C ARG A 23 -2.77 0.21 1.77
N CYS A 24 -4.06 0.20 1.42
CA CYS A 24 -5.06 -0.42 2.27
C CYS A 24 -4.87 -1.94 2.36
N GLU A 25 -5.00 -2.51 3.56
CA GLU A 25 -4.85 -3.95 3.79
C GLU A 25 -6.01 -4.78 3.23
N ARG A 26 -7.24 -4.24 3.22
CA ARG A 26 -8.43 -4.93 2.70
C ARG A 26 -8.57 -4.82 1.18
N CYS A 27 -8.42 -3.60 0.65
CA CYS A 27 -8.77 -3.27 -0.73
C CYS A 27 -7.54 -3.05 -1.63
N GLY A 28 -6.33 -2.93 -1.05
CA GLY A 28 -5.08 -2.69 -1.78
C GLY A 28 -4.96 -1.30 -2.42
N ARG A 29 -5.86 -0.36 -2.11
CA ARG A 29 -5.90 0.98 -2.72
C ARG A 29 -4.70 1.82 -2.26
N PRO A 30 -4.00 2.53 -3.18
CA PRO A 30 -2.83 3.34 -2.84
C PRO A 30 -3.18 4.74 -2.32
N HIS A 31 -4.41 5.22 -2.55
CA HIS A 31 -4.85 6.55 -2.13
C HIS A 31 -5.91 6.45 -1.05
N SER A 32 -5.99 7.51 -0.22
CA SER A 32 -7.00 7.65 0.83
C SER A 32 -6.93 6.54 1.88
N VAL A 33 -5.72 6.19 2.29
CA VAL A 33 -5.46 5.22 3.35
C VAL A 33 -5.32 5.96 4.67
N TYR A 34 -6.19 5.64 5.63
CA TYR A 34 -6.06 6.12 7.00
C TYR A 34 -4.86 5.45 7.65
N ARG A 35 -3.81 6.22 8.01
CA ARG A 35 -2.57 5.65 8.57
C ARG A 35 -2.79 4.90 9.89
N LYS A 36 -3.73 5.36 10.72
CA LYS A 36 -4.07 4.73 12.01
C LYS A 36 -4.66 3.32 11.85
N PHE A 37 -5.50 3.12 10.84
CA PHE A 37 -6.26 1.87 10.64
C PHE A 37 -5.77 1.06 9.43
N LYS A 38 -4.88 1.62 8.61
CA LYS A 38 -4.42 1.07 7.33
C LYS A 38 -5.55 0.63 6.40
N LEU A 39 -6.70 1.29 6.50
CA LEU A 39 -7.89 1.06 5.68
C LEU A 39 -8.14 2.23 4.73
N CYS A 40 -8.67 1.91 3.56
CA CYS A 40 -9.16 2.90 2.60
C CYS A 40 -10.49 3.47 3.08
N ARG A 41 -10.77 4.74 2.78
CA ARG A 41 -12.13 5.29 2.84
C ARG A 41 -13.08 4.51 1.93
#